data_AF-A0A3M6YNN3-F1
#
_entry.id   AF-A0A3M6YNN3-F1
#
_cell.length_a   1.000
_cell.length_b   1.000
_cell.length_c   1.000
_cell.angle_alpha   90.00
_cell.angle_beta   90.00
_cell.angle_gamma   90.00
#
_symmetry.space_group_name_H-M   'P 1'
#
loop_
_entity.id
_entity.type
_entity.pdbx_description
1 polymer ?
#
loop_
_entity_poly.entity_id
_entity_poly.type
_entity_poly.pdbx_seq_one_letter_code
_entity_poly.pdbx_strand_id
1 'polypeptide(L)'
;MFDACKDGLVLAKLINDSEPDTIDERVLNRVGKKLKQLNAFHQTENNNIVIESAKGIGCSVVNIGAGDIIEVREHLILGLIWQIIRRGLLGKIDIRLHPELYRLLEDGETLEQFLRLPAEQILLRWFNYHLKNAGWHRKVQNFSSDVKDGENYTVLLSQLAPSICSRSPLQTSDLHQRAEEVLSNSDKLDPPCRKFLTPKSLVAGNPKLNLAFVANLFNNHPCLDPITEEEKAEIEDFDAEGEREARVFTLWLNSMDVKPAVVSFFDDLKDGTILLQAYDKVIPGSVNWRHVNKPPANAASQTQQTDDPDEAYLVIKSGMGRFKAVENTNYAVELGKQNRFSLVGIQGADITDGQRTLTLGMVWQLMRRDITNTLSELAQRMGKREISDSDMVQWANGMSQKGSGNKSQIRSFKDNSLATGIPLLDVLSGMKSSYVDYELVAPGNTDDEKYQNAKLAISIARKIGATIWLVPEDITTMRSRLIVTFIGSLMNANEKMQ
;
A
#
# COMPACT_ATOMS: atom_id res chain seq x y z
N MET A 1 2.85 14.57 -23.32
CA MET A 1 2.41 13.59 -22.29
C MET A 1 2.36 14.27 -20.93
N PHE A 2 3.46 14.84 -20.43
CA PHE A 2 3.49 15.51 -19.13
C PHE A 2 2.51 16.70 -19.01
N ASP A 3 2.31 17.50 -20.05
CA ASP A 3 1.29 18.58 -20.04
C ASP A 3 -0.13 18.06 -19.79
N ALA A 4 -0.45 16.84 -20.25
CA ALA A 4 -1.75 16.23 -20.04
C ALA A 4 -1.94 15.76 -18.58
N CYS A 5 -0.87 15.67 -17.79
CA CYS A 5 -0.94 15.36 -16.36
C CYS A 5 -1.21 16.60 -15.49
N LYS A 6 -1.06 17.82 -16.05
CA LYS A 6 -1.10 19.09 -15.31
C LYS A 6 -2.36 19.27 -14.47
N ASP A 7 -3.50 18.85 -15.01
CA ASP A 7 -4.81 18.99 -14.39
C ASP A 7 -5.21 17.83 -13.45
N GLY A 8 -4.32 16.84 -13.30
CA GLY A 8 -4.49 15.67 -12.45
C GLY A 8 -5.46 14.60 -12.98
N LEU A 9 -6.20 14.86 -14.07
CA LEU A 9 -7.25 13.93 -14.52
C LEU A 9 -6.68 12.62 -15.06
N VAL A 10 -5.60 12.70 -15.86
CA VAL A 10 -4.91 11.52 -16.39
C VAL A 10 -4.32 10.67 -15.25
N LEU A 11 -3.72 11.31 -14.24
CA LEU A 11 -3.12 10.60 -13.11
C LEU A 11 -4.19 9.98 -12.22
N ALA A 12 -5.32 10.66 -11.99
CA ALA A 12 -6.43 10.10 -11.24
C ALA A 12 -7.04 8.88 -11.93
N LYS A 13 -7.17 8.92 -13.26
CA LYS A 13 -7.59 7.77 -14.07
C LYS A 13 -6.60 6.62 -13.99
N LEU A 14 -5.30 6.90 -14.06
CA LEU A 14 -4.25 5.89 -13.92
C LEU A 14 -4.28 5.20 -12.55
N ILE A 15 -4.55 5.96 -11.48
CA ILE A 15 -4.74 5.42 -10.14
C ILE A 15 -5.90 4.43 -10.10
N ASN A 16 -7.08 4.80 -10.62
CA ASN A 16 -8.25 3.91 -10.66
C ASN A 16 -8.06 2.71 -11.60
N ASP A 17 -7.27 2.83 -12.67
CA ASP A 17 -6.92 1.70 -13.53
C ASP A 17 -6.01 0.70 -12.80
N SER A 18 -5.09 1.21 -11.97
CA SER A 18 -4.15 0.38 -11.21
C SER A 18 -4.79 -0.24 -9.96
N GLU A 19 -5.58 0.53 -9.23
CA GLU A 19 -6.31 0.12 -8.03
C GLU A 19 -7.74 0.68 -8.14
N PRO A 20 -8.69 -0.13 -8.64
CA PRO A 20 -10.08 0.27 -8.80
C PRO A 20 -10.67 0.88 -7.53
N ASP A 21 -11.61 1.80 -7.72
CA ASP A 21 -12.35 2.44 -6.63
C ASP A 21 -11.55 3.30 -5.64
N THR A 22 -10.26 3.54 -5.89
CA THR A 22 -9.42 4.41 -5.05
C THR A 22 -9.89 5.88 -5.03
N ILE A 23 -10.31 6.41 -6.17
CA ILE A 23 -10.79 7.78 -6.35
C ILE A 23 -12.23 7.76 -6.84
N ASP A 24 -13.12 8.42 -6.10
CA ASP A 24 -14.43 8.81 -6.61
C ASP A 24 -14.28 9.90 -7.66
N GLU A 25 -14.45 9.53 -8.91
CA GLU A 25 -14.28 10.45 -10.03
C GLU A 25 -15.23 11.65 -10.04
N ARG A 26 -16.34 11.57 -9.29
CA ARG A 26 -17.31 12.66 -9.17
C ARG A 26 -16.75 13.87 -8.44
N VAL A 27 -15.70 13.70 -7.62
CA VAL A 27 -15.07 14.80 -6.87
C VAL A 27 -14.08 15.61 -7.71
N LEU A 28 -13.64 15.06 -8.85
CA LEU A 28 -12.66 15.69 -9.72
C LEU A 28 -13.28 16.86 -10.48
N ASN A 29 -12.58 17.98 -10.49
CA ASN A 29 -12.96 19.13 -11.30
C ASN A 29 -12.73 18.81 -12.77
N ARG A 30 -13.79 18.92 -13.58
CA ARG A 30 -13.75 18.63 -15.03
C ARG A 30 -14.38 19.77 -15.82
N VAL A 31 -13.86 20.00 -17.01
CA VAL A 31 -14.52 20.89 -17.97
C VAL A 31 -15.86 20.28 -18.37
N GLY A 32 -16.92 21.07 -18.32
CA GLY A 32 -18.28 20.62 -18.59
C GLY A 32 -19.29 21.77 -18.57
N LYS A 33 -20.57 21.45 -18.41
CA LYS A 33 -21.66 22.46 -18.43
C LYS A 33 -21.50 23.54 -17.35
N LYS A 34 -21.07 23.15 -16.14
CA LYS A 34 -20.88 24.07 -14.99
C LYS A 34 -19.53 24.80 -15.02
N LEU A 35 -18.51 24.25 -15.69
CA LEU A 35 -17.14 24.77 -15.66
C LEU A 35 -16.50 24.79 -17.06
N LYS A 36 -16.27 25.97 -17.62
CA LYS A 36 -15.73 26.12 -18.99
C LYS A 36 -14.24 25.81 -19.12
N GLN A 37 -13.45 26.07 -18.08
CA GLN A 37 -12.01 25.83 -18.04
C GLN A 37 -11.53 25.56 -16.61
N LEU A 38 -10.47 24.77 -16.47
CA LEU A 38 -9.79 24.56 -15.19
C LEU A 38 -8.81 25.72 -14.95
N ASN A 39 -8.90 26.34 -13.78
CA ASN A 39 -7.94 27.34 -13.32
C ASN A 39 -6.90 26.65 -12.42
N ALA A 40 -5.88 27.39 -11.97
CA ALA A 40 -4.84 26.84 -11.10
C ALA A 40 -5.41 26.20 -9.81
N PHE A 41 -6.47 26.79 -9.25
CA PHE A 41 -7.11 26.26 -8.05
C PHE A 41 -7.77 24.90 -8.27
N HIS A 42 -8.53 24.74 -9.36
CA HIS A 42 -9.12 23.46 -9.72
C HIS A 42 -8.07 22.38 -10.00
N GLN A 43 -6.94 22.77 -10.61
CA GLN A 43 -5.80 21.88 -10.85
C GLN A 43 -5.15 21.45 -9.54
N THR A 44 -4.94 22.37 -8.59
CA THR A 44 -4.43 22.06 -7.26
C THR A 44 -5.33 21.08 -6.52
N GLU A 45 -6.65 21.29 -6.52
CA GLU A 45 -7.60 20.37 -5.89
C GLU A 45 -7.56 18.96 -6.50
N ASN A 46 -7.51 18.84 -7.84
CA ASN A 46 -7.37 17.55 -8.50
C ASN A 46 -6.03 16.87 -8.15
N ASN A 47 -4.93 17.63 -8.16
CA ASN A 47 -3.60 17.10 -7.86
C ASN A 47 -3.43 16.73 -6.39
N ASN A 48 -4.13 17.39 -5.46
CA ASN A 48 -4.22 16.95 -4.07
C ASN A 48 -4.89 15.57 -3.97
N ILE A 49 -5.99 15.35 -4.70
CA ILE A 49 -6.64 14.02 -4.77
C ILE A 49 -5.65 12.99 -5.29
N VAL A 50 -4.93 13.29 -6.38
CA VAL A 50 -3.92 12.38 -6.97
C VAL A 50 -2.84 12.02 -5.95
N ILE A 51 -2.23 13.01 -5.29
CA ILE A 51 -1.11 12.78 -4.37
C ILE A 51 -1.55 11.99 -3.13
N GLU A 52 -2.66 12.41 -2.50
CA GLU A 52 -3.15 11.73 -1.30
C GLU A 52 -3.70 10.33 -1.61
N SER A 53 -4.23 10.12 -2.83
CA SER A 53 -4.65 8.79 -3.27
C SER A 53 -3.46 7.90 -3.59
N ALA A 54 -2.42 8.45 -4.21
CA ALA A 54 -1.16 7.74 -4.45
C ALA A 54 -0.52 7.29 -3.13
N LYS A 55 -0.51 8.13 -2.08
CA LYS A 55 -0.11 7.72 -0.72
C LYS A 55 -0.97 6.58 -0.20
N GLY A 56 -2.29 6.71 -0.32
CA GLY A 56 -3.25 5.71 0.16
C GLY A 56 -3.08 4.33 -0.46
N ILE A 57 -2.54 4.23 -1.67
CA ILE A 57 -2.22 2.94 -2.33
C ILE A 57 -0.76 2.50 -2.15
N GLY A 58 0.03 3.23 -1.36
CA GLY A 58 1.42 2.87 -1.01
C GLY A 58 2.50 3.42 -1.93
N CYS A 59 2.20 4.43 -2.75
CA CYS A 59 3.25 5.14 -3.50
C CYS A 59 4.03 6.07 -2.55
N SER A 60 5.36 6.11 -2.71
CA SER A 60 6.22 7.08 -2.04
C SER A 60 6.17 8.41 -2.80
N VAL A 61 5.53 9.42 -2.19
CA VAL A 61 5.35 10.75 -2.77
C VAL A 61 5.92 11.87 -1.89
N VAL A 62 6.92 11.56 -1.07
CA VAL A 62 7.54 12.51 -0.12
C VAL A 62 8.08 13.77 -0.81
N ASN A 63 8.52 13.64 -2.07
CA ASN A 63 9.17 14.71 -2.83
C ASN A 63 8.33 15.26 -3.99
N ILE A 64 7.00 15.10 -3.95
CA ILE A 64 6.11 15.63 -5.01
C ILE A 64 4.84 16.25 -4.40
N GLY A 65 4.62 17.52 -4.72
CA GLY A 65 3.44 18.30 -4.37
C GLY A 65 2.55 18.61 -5.59
N ALA A 66 1.37 19.18 -5.33
CA ALA A 66 0.45 19.58 -6.39
C ALA A 66 1.08 20.62 -7.33
N GLY A 67 1.91 21.51 -6.78
CA GLY A 67 2.68 22.50 -7.55
C GLY A 67 3.63 21.84 -8.56
N ASP A 68 4.34 20.78 -8.18
CA ASP A 68 5.29 20.09 -9.06
C ASP A 68 4.60 19.47 -10.28
N ILE A 69 3.37 18.97 -10.10
CA ILE A 69 2.56 18.43 -11.20
C ILE A 69 2.09 19.58 -12.11
N ILE A 70 1.64 20.70 -11.53
CA ILE A 70 1.19 21.88 -12.28
C ILE A 70 2.34 22.51 -13.08
N GLU A 71 3.55 22.52 -12.52
CA GLU A 71 4.79 22.99 -13.13
C GLU A 71 5.42 21.97 -14.08
N VAL A 72 4.83 20.79 -14.24
CA VAL A 72 5.27 19.77 -15.19
C VAL A 72 6.71 19.29 -14.89
N ARG A 73 7.02 19.02 -13.61
CA ARG A 73 8.30 18.45 -13.19
C ARG A 73 8.42 17.00 -13.68
N GLU A 74 8.90 16.82 -14.91
CA GLU A 74 8.83 15.55 -15.66
C GLU A 74 9.35 14.33 -14.89
N HIS A 75 10.50 14.46 -14.23
CA HIS A 75 11.11 13.36 -13.47
C HIS A 75 10.27 12.91 -12.27
N LEU A 76 9.57 13.84 -11.60
CA LEU A 76 8.66 13.53 -10.49
C LEU A 76 7.38 12.87 -11.01
N ILE A 77 6.80 13.42 -12.09
CA ILE A 77 5.60 12.85 -12.72
C ILE A 77 5.87 11.44 -13.24
N LEU A 78 7.00 11.22 -13.93
CA LEU A 78 7.39 9.91 -14.43
C LEU A 78 7.64 8.91 -13.28
N GLY A 79 8.26 9.38 -12.20
CA GLY A 79 8.45 8.59 -10.98
C GLY A 79 7.13 8.16 -10.35
N LEU A 80 6.16 9.07 -10.26
CA LEU A 80 4.81 8.79 -9.76
C LEU A 80 4.05 7.81 -10.67
N ILE A 81 4.04 8.04 -11.99
CA ILE A 81 3.41 7.14 -12.97
C ILE A 81 3.96 5.72 -12.84
N TRP A 82 5.29 5.57 -12.74
CA TRP A 82 5.90 4.25 -12.55
C TRP A 82 5.44 3.58 -11.25
N GLN A 83 5.38 4.32 -10.15
CA GLN A 83 4.93 3.75 -8.87
C GLN A 83 3.48 3.29 -8.92
N ILE A 84 2.59 4.06 -9.55
CA ILE A 84 1.17 3.71 -9.73
C ILE A 84 1.05 2.44 -10.60
N ILE A 85 1.71 2.39 -11.75
CA ILE A 85 1.71 1.22 -12.63
C ILE A 85 2.28 -0.01 -11.92
N ARG A 86 3.40 0.13 -11.20
CA ARG A 86 4.00 -0.96 -10.43
C ARG A 86 3.00 -1.48 -9.39
N ARG A 87 2.26 -0.59 -8.71
CA ARG A 87 1.25 -1.00 -7.74
C ARG A 87 0.14 -1.82 -8.39
N GLY A 88 -0.42 -1.37 -9.51
CA GLY A 88 -1.51 -2.09 -10.19
C GLY A 88 -1.08 -3.42 -10.82
N LEU A 89 0.16 -3.52 -11.30
CA LEU A 89 0.68 -4.77 -11.85
C LEU A 89 0.95 -5.82 -10.77
N LEU A 90 1.53 -5.39 -9.64
CA LEU A 90 1.96 -6.29 -8.56
C LEU A 90 0.87 -6.56 -7.53
N GLY A 91 -0.08 -5.65 -7.35
CA GLY A 91 -1.20 -5.83 -6.40
C GLY A 91 -2.15 -6.96 -6.80
N LYS A 92 -2.15 -7.36 -8.08
CA LYS A 92 -2.92 -8.52 -8.57
C LYS A 92 -2.27 -9.86 -8.21
N ILE A 93 -1.00 -9.85 -7.82
CA ILE A 93 -0.22 -11.05 -7.47
C ILE A 93 -0.43 -11.32 -5.99
N ASP A 94 -1.65 -11.73 -5.64
CA ASP A 94 -2.10 -12.04 -4.29
C ASP A 94 -2.79 -13.40 -4.32
N ILE A 95 -2.54 -14.25 -3.32
CA ILE A 95 -3.07 -15.62 -3.29
C ILE A 95 -4.60 -15.67 -3.27
N ARG A 96 -5.26 -14.62 -2.79
CA ARG A 96 -6.73 -14.56 -2.79
C ARG A 96 -7.29 -14.38 -4.19
N LEU A 97 -6.51 -13.74 -5.07
CA LEU A 97 -6.84 -13.58 -6.48
C LEU A 97 -6.36 -14.78 -7.31
N HIS A 98 -5.21 -15.35 -6.93
CA HIS A 98 -4.58 -16.50 -7.56
C HIS A 98 -4.27 -17.60 -6.54
N PRO A 99 -5.26 -18.38 -6.08
CA PRO A 99 -5.04 -19.46 -5.12
C PRO A 99 -4.01 -20.48 -5.60
N GLU A 100 -3.89 -20.65 -6.92
CA GLU A 100 -2.87 -21.48 -7.58
C GLU A 100 -1.42 -21.10 -7.25
N LEU A 101 -1.17 -19.88 -6.73
CA LEU A 101 0.13 -19.49 -6.19
C LEU A 101 0.63 -20.43 -5.09
N TYR A 102 -0.25 -21.18 -4.44
CA TYR A 102 0.10 -22.23 -3.48
C TYR A 102 1.12 -23.24 -4.06
N ARG A 103 1.10 -23.47 -5.37
CA ARG A 103 2.07 -24.35 -6.06
C ARG A 103 3.52 -23.84 -6.05
N LEU A 104 3.73 -22.58 -5.66
CA LEU A 104 5.04 -21.94 -5.61
C LEU A 104 5.69 -21.98 -4.21
N LEU A 105 5.05 -22.62 -3.23
CA LEU A 105 5.65 -22.88 -1.93
C LEU A 105 6.87 -23.78 -2.12
N GLU A 106 7.96 -23.41 -1.43
CA GLU A 106 9.16 -24.24 -1.37
C GLU A 106 9.01 -25.32 -0.29
N ASP A 107 9.80 -26.40 -0.38
CA ASP A 107 9.73 -27.50 0.59
C ASP A 107 10.00 -26.99 2.02
N GLY A 108 9.05 -27.20 2.92
CA GLY A 108 9.15 -26.76 4.33
C GLY A 108 8.74 -25.30 4.58
N GLU A 109 8.30 -24.57 3.56
CA GLU A 109 7.78 -23.21 3.70
C GLU A 109 6.29 -23.22 4.05
N THR A 110 5.87 -22.37 4.99
CA THR A 110 4.44 -22.22 5.33
C THR A 110 3.76 -21.22 4.39
N LEU A 111 2.43 -21.35 4.23
CA LEU A 111 1.63 -20.39 3.49
C LEU A 111 1.83 -18.95 4.02
N GLU A 112 1.88 -18.79 5.34
CA GLU A 112 2.14 -17.49 5.96
C GLU A 112 3.47 -16.88 5.50
N GLN A 113 4.56 -17.67 5.48
CA GLN A 113 5.88 -17.21 4.99
C GLN A 113 5.81 -16.79 3.52
N PHE A 114 5.11 -17.56 2.68
CA PHE A 114 4.92 -17.24 1.27
C PHE A 114 4.16 -15.91 1.08
N LEU A 115 3.08 -15.67 1.83
CA LEU A 115 2.27 -14.45 1.74
C LEU A 115 3.00 -13.18 2.15
N ARG A 116 4.13 -13.32 2.86
CA ARG A 116 4.98 -12.21 3.28
C ARG A 116 6.01 -11.83 2.23
N LEU A 117 6.13 -12.58 1.15
CA LEU A 117 7.05 -12.29 0.06
C LEU A 117 6.59 -11.07 -0.75
N PRO A 118 7.51 -10.17 -1.12
CA PRO A 118 7.22 -9.17 -2.13
C PRO A 118 6.77 -9.83 -3.44
N ALA A 119 5.83 -9.20 -4.14
CA ALA A 119 5.32 -9.71 -5.43
C ALA A 119 6.43 -9.99 -6.45
N GLU A 120 7.53 -9.23 -6.45
CA GLU A 120 8.69 -9.50 -7.31
C GLU A 120 9.33 -10.87 -7.02
N GLN A 121 9.39 -11.29 -5.76
CA GLN A 121 9.92 -12.60 -5.38
C GLN A 121 8.96 -13.71 -5.76
N ILE A 122 7.65 -13.49 -5.61
CA ILE A 122 6.63 -14.42 -6.10
C ILE A 122 6.76 -14.62 -7.62
N LEU A 123 6.95 -13.53 -8.38
CA LEU A 123 7.19 -13.62 -9.82
C LEU A 123 8.48 -14.35 -10.18
N LEU A 124 9.56 -14.16 -9.42
CA LEU A 124 10.81 -14.91 -9.63
C LEU A 124 10.59 -16.41 -9.38
N ARG A 125 9.84 -16.78 -8.34
CA ARG A 125 9.48 -18.17 -8.07
C ARG A 125 8.61 -18.76 -9.16
N TRP A 126 7.58 -18.04 -9.59
CA TRP A 126 6.73 -18.42 -10.72
C TRP A 126 7.52 -18.64 -12.01
N PHE A 127 8.42 -17.71 -12.35
CA PHE A 127 9.26 -17.83 -13.55
C PHE A 127 10.11 -19.10 -13.45
N ASN A 128 10.78 -19.31 -12.31
CA ASN A 128 11.66 -20.46 -12.11
C ASN A 128 10.93 -21.79 -12.01
N TYR A 129 9.70 -21.81 -11.48
CA TYR A 129 8.83 -22.98 -11.48
C TYR A 129 8.63 -23.49 -12.91
N HIS A 130 8.28 -22.58 -13.83
CA HIS A 130 8.10 -22.91 -15.24
C HIS A 130 9.41 -23.30 -15.93
N LEU A 131 10.53 -22.62 -15.65
CA LEU A 131 11.83 -23.02 -16.19
C LEU A 131 12.27 -24.42 -15.73
N LYS A 132 12.03 -24.76 -14.46
CA LYS A 132 12.31 -26.08 -13.91
C LYS A 132 11.47 -27.16 -14.62
N ASN A 133 10.18 -26.92 -14.78
CA ASN A 133 9.27 -27.84 -15.48
C ASN A 133 9.62 -27.98 -16.97
N ALA A 134 10.17 -26.92 -17.57
CA ALA A 134 10.71 -26.90 -18.92
C ALA A 134 12.06 -27.63 -19.10
N GLY A 135 12.65 -28.15 -18.01
CA GLY A 135 13.96 -28.79 -17.99
C GLY A 135 15.11 -27.82 -18.30
N TRP A 136 14.94 -26.54 -18.02
CA TRP A 136 15.93 -25.50 -18.34
C TRP A 136 16.96 -25.34 -17.23
N HIS A 137 18.24 -25.24 -17.60
CA HIS A 137 19.36 -25.24 -16.67
C HIS A 137 19.61 -23.89 -15.97
N ARG A 138 19.11 -22.78 -16.53
CA ARG A 138 19.31 -21.44 -15.94
C ARG A 138 18.21 -21.13 -14.94
N LYS A 139 18.58 -20.43 -13.86
CA LYS A 139 17.67 -19.85 -12.88
C LYS A 139 17.69 -18.32 -13.00
N VAL A 140 16.53 -17.69 -12.88
CA VAL A 140 16.37 -16.22 -12.89
C VAL A 140 16.35 -15.72 -11.44
N GLN A 141 17.23 -14.78 -11.11
CA GLN A 141 17.30 -14.12 -9.80
C GLN A 141 16.99 -12.62 -9.89
N ASN A 142 16.97 -12.05 -11.09
CA ASN A 142 16.61 -10.66 -11.32
C ASN A 142 15.99 -10.45 -12.71
N PHE A 143 15.19 -9.39 -12.86
CA PHE A 143 14.58 -9.01 -14.14
C PHE A 143 15.48 -8.09 -14.99
N SER A 144 16.80 -8.27 -14.92
CA SER A 144 17.77 -7.46 -15.68
C SER A 144 18.77 -8.34 -16.43
N SER A 145 19.95 -8.61 -15.87
CA SER A 145 21.00 -9.43 -16.49
C SER A 145 20.51 -10.81 -16.89
N ASP A 146 19.60 -11.41 -16.12
CA ASP A 146 19.24 -12.81 -16.30
C ASP A 146 18.23 -13.01 -17.44
N VAL A 147 17.58 -11.94 -17.91
CA VAL A 147 16.54 -12.01 -18.94
C VAL A 147 16.89 -11.24 -20.22
N LYS A 148 17.95 -10.41 -20.20
CA LYS A 148 18.28 -9.48 -21.28
C LYS A 148 18.69 -10.14 -22.61
N ASP A 149 19.04 -11.43 -22.59
CA ASP A 149 19.39 -12.20 -23.79
C ASP A 149 18.19 -12.90 -24.44
N GLY A 150 16.99 -12.78 -23.86
CA GLY A 150 15.75 -13.36 -24.38
C GLY A 150 15.61 -14.88 -24.25
N GLU A 151 16.61 -15.61 -23.76
CA GLU A 151 16.57 -17.08 -23.70
C GLU A 151 15.55 -17.57 -22.68
N ASN A 152 15.64 -17.03 -21.46
CA ASN A 152 14.72 -17.40 -20.38
C ASN A 152 13.27 -17.04 -20.74
N TYR A 153 13.03 -15.93 -21.45
CA TYR A 153 11.70 -15.61 -21.95
C TYR A 153 11.23 -16.56 -23.05
N THR A 154 12.11 -16.96 -23.96
CA THR A 154 11.78 -17.93 -25.01
C THR A 154 11.31 -19.25 -24.40
N VAL A 155 12.05 -19.74 -23.41
CA VAL A 155 11.72 -20.98 -22.72
C VAL A 155 10.42 -20.83 -21.91
N LEU A 156 10.28 -19.76 -21.14
CA LEU A 156 9.06 -19.48 -20.38
C LEU A 156 7.82 -19.46 -21.28
N LEU A 157 7.83 -18.67 -22.36
CA LEU A 157 6.70 -18.60 -23.29
C LEU A 157 6.39 -19.97 -23.92
N SER A 158 7.41 -20.76 -24.26
CA SER A 158 7.21 -22.12 -24.76
C SER A 158 6.62 -23.08 -23.74
N GLN A 159 6.84 -22.83 -22.45
CA GLN A 159 6.27 -23.62 -21.36
C GLN A 159 4.82 -23.23 -21.08
N LEU A 160 4.52 -21.92 -21.07
CA LEU A 160 3.17 -21.40 -20.83
C LEU A 160 2.20 -21.73 -21.95
N ALA A 161 2.65 -21.64 -23.21
CA ALA A 161 1.83 -21.92 -24.38
C ALA A 161 2.59 -22.75 -25.44
N PRO A 162 2.83 -24.06 -25.21
CA PRO A 162 3.63 -24.89 -26.10
C PRO A 162 3.09 -25.01 -27.53
N SER A 163 1.77 -24.87 -27.72
CA SER A 163 1.11 -24.91 -29.03
C SER A 163 1.30 -23.63 -29.86
N ILE A 164 1.64 -22.51 -29.22
CA ILE A 164 1.73 -21.18 -29.84
C ILE A 164 3.20 -20.72 -29.93
N CYS A 165 3.94 -20.95 -28.85
CA CYS A 165 5.31 -20.45 -28.68
C CYS A 165 6.30 -21.61 -28.78
N SER A 166 7.16 -21.57 -29.80
CA SER A 166 8.25 -22.55 -29.94
C SER A 166 9.56 -22.01 -29.34
N ARG A 167 10.53 -22.91 -29.13
CA ARG A 167 11.90 -22.57 -28.73
C ARG A 167 12.81 -22.16 -29.89
N SER A 168 12.28 -21.94 -31.10
CA SER A 168 13.08 -21.53 -32.26
C SER A 168 13.94 -20.27 -32.05
N PRO A 169 13.52 -19.25 -31.27
CA PRO A 169 14.34 -18.06 -31.06
C PRO A 169 15.69 -18.34 -30.37
N LEU A 170 15.86 -19.48 -29.69
CA LEU A 170 17.15 -19.88 -29.11
C LEU A 170 18.25 -20.07 -30.16
N GLN A 171 17.89 -20.28 -31.44
CA GLN A 171 18.85 -20.41 -32.55
C GLN A 171 19.26 -19.06 -33.15
N THR A 172 18.53 -17.99 -32.84
CA THR A 172 18.80 -16.64 -33.36
C THR A 172 19.98 -16.03 -32.61
N SER A 173 21.08 -15.73 -33.30
CA SER A 173 22.31 -15.19 -32.69
C SER A 173 22.22 -13.70 -32.34
N ASP A 174 21.51 -12.91 -33.15
CA ASP A 174 21.31 -11.48 -32.88
C ASP A 174 20.31 -11.28 -31.74
N LEU A 175 20.74 -10.57 -30.69
CA LEU A 175 19.92 -10.38 -29.48
C LEU A 175 18.70 -9.51 -29.73
N HIS A 176 18.78 -8.52 -30.61
CA HIS A 176 17.65 -7.65 -30.92
C HIS A 176 16.59 -8.39 -31.73
N GLN A 177 17.01 -9.20 -32.70
CA GLN A 177 16.14 -10.07 -33.45
C GLN A 177 15.47 -11.11 -32.54
N ARG A 178 16.23 -11.79 -31.68
CA ARG A 178 15.67 -12.73 -30.71
C ARG A 178 14.67 -12.06 -29.77
N ALA A 179 14.99 -10.86 -29.29
CA ALA A 179 14.08 -10.08 -28.45
C ALA A 179 12.78 -9.71 -29.18
N GLU A 180 12.84 -9.37 -30.47
CA GLU A 180 11.64 -9.17 -31.28
C GLU A 180 10.84 -10.46 -31.43
N GLU A 181 11.48 -11.59 -31.72
CA GLU A 181 10.83 -12.90 -31.83
C GLU A 181 10.12 -13.31 -30.52
N VAL A 182 10.75 -13.07 -29.37
CA VAL A 182 10.16 -13.25 -28.04
C VAL A 182 8.90 -12.40 -27.88
N LEU A 183 8.97 -11.11 -28.22
CA LEU A 183 7.84 -10.19 -28.08
C LEU A 183 6.72 -10.52 -29.08
N SER A 184 7.05 -10.90 -30.31
CA SER A 184 6.08 -11.41 -31.29
C SER A 184 5.40 -12.70 -30.81
N ASN A 185 6.10 -13.59 -30.12
CA ASN A 185 5.48 -14.78 -29.52
C ASN A 185 4.52 -14.40 -28.38
N SER A 186 4.89 -13.45 -27.53
CA SER A 186 3.99 -12.96 -26.47
C SER A 186 2.73 -12.27 -27.00
N ASP A 187 2.81 -11.70 -28.21
CA ASP A 187 1.68 -11.04 -28.90
C ASP A 187 0.66 -12.04 -29.46
N LYS A 188 1.09 -13.28 -29.70
CA LYS A 188 0.22 -14.37 -30.18
C LYS A 188 -0.61 -15.05 -29.09
N LEU A 189 -0.30 -14.78 -27.82
CA LEU A 189 -1.08 -15.29 -26.69
C LEU A 189 -2.47 -14.65 -26.68
N ASP A 190 -3.44 -15.31 -26.07
CA ASP A 190 -4.79 -14.77 -25.88
C ASP A 190 -5.17 -14.78 -24.39
N PRO A 191 -5.19 -13.62 -23.70
CA PRO A 191 -4.99 -12.28 -24.26
C PRO A 191 -3.51 -11.97 -24.57
N PRO A 192 -3.24 -11.06 -25.54
CA PRO A 192 -1.88 -10.68 -25.92
C PRO A 192 -1.08 -10.02 -24.79
N CYS A 193 0.20 -10.41 -24.68
CA CYS A 193 1.08 -9.97 -23.60
C CYS A 193 2.23 -9.04 -24.01
N ARG A 194 2.27 -8.59 -25.27
CA ARG A 194 3.26 -7.61 -25.76
C ARG A 194 2.98 -6.19 -25.23
N LYS A 195 3.13 -5.99 -23.92
CA LYS A 195 2.97 -4.71 -23.23
C LYS A 195 4.26 -4.33 -22.51
N PHE A 196 4.48 -3.02 -22.33
CA PHE A 196 5.60 -2.39 -21.60
C PHE A 196 6.99 -2.56 -22.22
N LEU A 197 7.32 -3.73 -22.76
CA LEU A 197 8.68 -4.08 -23.19
C LEU A 197 8.85 -3.97 -24.70
N THR A 198 9.97 -3.38 -25.11
CA THR A 198 10.46 -3.32 -26.50
C THR A 198 11.74 -4.15 -26.64
N PRO A 199 12.15 -4.57 -27.85
CA PRO A 199 13.40 -5.32 -28.04
C PRO A 199 14.61 -4.57 -27.48
N LYS A 200 14.65 -3.25 -27.68
CA LYS A 200 15.73 -2.39 -27.17
C LYS A 200 15.80 -2.40 -25.64
N SER A 201 14.66 -2.27 -24.96
CA SER A 201 14.62 -2.27 -23.48
C SER A 201 14.88 -3.66 -22.87
N LEU A 202 14.51 -4.73 -23.58
CA LEU A 202 14.81 -6.11 -23.19
C LEU A 202 16.32 -6.32 -23.21
N VAL A 203 16.97 -6.05 -24.34
CA VAL A 203 18.44 -6.21 -24.49
C VAL A 203 19.24 -5.28 -23.58
N ALA A 204 18.72 -4.08 -23.31
CA ALA A 204 19.29 -3.17 -22.32
C ALA A 204 19.15 -3.68 -20.88
N GLY A 205 18.35 -4.73 -20.62
CA GLY A 205 18.13 -5.28 -19.30
C GLY A 205 17.41 -4.32 -18.35
N ASN A 206 16.46 -3.52 -18.85
CA ASN A 206 15.76 -2.54 -18.02
C ASN A 206 14.91 -3.27 -16.95
N PRO A 207 15.22 -3.15 -15.64
CA PRO A 207 14.57 -3.95 -14.62
C PRO A 207 13.08 -3.63 -14.47
N LYS A 208 12.70 -2.36 -14.64
CA LYS A 208 11.31 -1.90 -14.50
C LYS A 208 10.41 -2.46 -15.61
N LEU A 209 10.88 -2.36 -16.86
CA LEU A 209 10.09 -2.80 -18.02
C LEU A 209 10.02 -4.32 -18.12
N ASN A 210 11.10 -5.04 -17.78
CA ASN A 210 11.08 -6.50 -17.73
C ASN A 210 10.17 -7.01 -16.60
N LEU A 211 10.23 -6.40 -15.40
CA LEU A 211 9.30 -6.71 -14.32
C LEU A 211 7.85 -6.49 -14.75
N ALA A 212 7.55 -5.36 -15.41
CA ALA A 212 6.20 -5.06 -15.88
C ALA A 212 5.70 -6.06 -16.93
N PHE A 213 6.57 -6.50 -17.84
CA PHE A 213 6.25 -7.54 -18.82
C PHE A 213 5.98 -8.89 -18.15
N VAL A 214 6.80 -9.29 -17.18
CA VAL A 214 6.62 -10.53 -16.41
C VAL A 214 5.33 -10.50 -15.60
N ALA A 215 5.05 -9.40 -14.90
CA ALA A 215 3.82 -9.23 -14.15
C ALA A 215 2.59 -9.28 -15.06
N ASN A 216 2.64 -8.63 -16.23
CA ASN A 216 1.57 -8.72 -17.23
C ASN A 216 1.38 -10.14 -17.76
N LEU A 217 2.47 -10.88 -18.00
CA LEU A 217 2.39 -12.26 -18.45
C LEU A 217 1.76 -13.15 -17.38
N PHE A 218 2.19 -13.04 -16.12
CA PHE A 218 1.60 -13.76 -15.00
C PHE A 218 0.11 -13.46 -14.83
N ASN A 219 -0.29 -12.18 -14.78
CA ASN A 219 -1.68 -11.79 -14.55
C ASN A 219 -2.66 -12.32 -15.62
N ASN A 220 -2.18 -12.64 -16.82
CA ASN A 220 -3.00 -13.17 -17.92
C ASN A 220 -2.82 -14.68 -18.12
N HIS A 221 -1.64 -15.23 -17.79
CA HIS A 221 -1.28 -16.63 -18.04
C HIS A 221 -0.48 -17.20 -16.84
N PRO A 222 -1.09 -17.39 -15.65
CA PRO A 222 -0.39 -17.97 -14.50
C PRO A 222 0.08 -19.41 -14.79
N CYS A 223 -0.76 -20.19 -15.48
CA CYS A 223 -0.50 -21.57 -15.89
C CYS A 223 -0.04 -22.49 -14.74
N LEU A 224 -0.56 -22.29 -13.52
CA LEU A 224 -0.31 -23.17 -12.38
C LEU A 224 -1.49 -24.14 -12.22
N ASP A 225 -1.20 -25.32 -11.69
CA ASP A 225 -2.23 -26.33 -11.44
C ASP A 225 -3.21 -25.86 -10.35
N PRO A 226 -4.52 -26.13 -10.50
CA PRO A 226 -5.51 -25.81 -9.48
C PRO A 226 -5.15 -26.43 -8.12
N ILE A 227 -5.54 -25.77 -7.03
CA ILE A 227 -5.37 -26.29 -5.66
C ILE A 227 -6.51 -27.24 -5.26
N THR A 228 -6.32 -28.01 -4.19
CA THR A 228 -7.39 -28.82 -3.60
C THR A 228 -8.31 -27.96 -2.72
N GLU A 229 -9.49 -28.48 -2.36
CA GLU A 229 -10.42 -27.77 -1.48
C GLU A 229 -9.86 -27.61 -0.05
N GLU A 230 -9.03 -28.55 0.41
CA GLU A 230 -8.34 -28.46 1.71
C GLU A 230 -7.34 -27.31 1.73
N GLU A 231 -6.51 -27.18 0.67
CA GLU A 231 -5.56 -26.07 0.51
C GLU A 231 -6.28 -24.72 0.43
N LYS A 232 -7.47 -24.70 -0.18
CA LYS A 232 -8.30 -23.49 -0.28
C LYS A 232 -8.86 -23.06 1.08
N ALA A 233 -9.30 -23.99 1.92
CA ALA A 233 -9.80 -23.67 3.26
C ALA A 233 -8.71 -23.04 4.15
N GLU A 234 -7.47 -23.50 4.03
CA GLU A 234 -6.32 -22.91 4.75
C GLU A 234 -6.07 -21.44 4.36
N ILE A 235 -6.35 -21.06 3.11
CA ILE A 235 -6.26 -19.67 2.64
C ILE A 235 -7.42 -18.82 3.18
N GLU A 236 -8.64 -19.37 3.23
CA GLU A 236 -9.85 -18.64 3.67
C GLU A 236 -9.86 -18.35 5.18
N ASP A 237 -9.28 -19.24 6.01
CA ASP A 237 -9.17 -19.07 7.46
C ASP A 237 -8.12 -18.02 7.88
N PHE A 238 -7.38 -17.43 6.92
CA PHE A 238 -6.38 -16.40 7.20
C PHE A 238 -7.04 -15.08 7.63
N ASP A 239 -6.81 -14.69 8.89
CA ASP A 239 -7.44 -13.57 9.60
C ASP A 239 -7.49 -12.25 8.80
N ALA A 240 -8.66 -11.95 8.23
CA ALA A 240 -8.91 -10.74 7.45
C ALA A 240 -8.93 -9.44 8.28
N GLU A 241 -9.05 -9.51 9.61
CA GLU A 241 -9.13 -8.34 10.49
C GLU A 241 -7.75 -7.76 10.82
N GLY A 242 -6.84 -8.61 11.31
CA GLY A 242 -5.48 -8.20 11.65
C GLY A 242 -4.69 -7.69 10.43
N GLU A 243 -4.92 -8.29 9.26
CA GLU A 243 -4.24 -7.92 8.01
C GLU A 243 -4.62 -6.52 7.52
N ARG A 244 -5.84 -6.06 7.79
CA ARG A 244 -6.29 -4.74 7.32
C ARG A 244 -5.69 -3.60 8.14
N GLU A 245 -5.68 -3.71 9.47
CA GLU A 245 -4.98 -2.75 10.33
C GLU A 245 -3.47 -2.76 10.03
N ALA A 246 -2.87 -3.94 9.86
CA ALA A 246 -1.46 -4.09 9.49
C ALA A 246 -1.13 -3.37 8.17
N ARG A 247 -2.01 -3.45 7.17
CA ARG A 247 -1.86 -2.71 5.90
C ARG A 247 -1.87 -1.20 6.12
N VAL A 248 -2.83 -0.67 6.89
CA VAL A 248 -2.91 0.77 7.18
C VAL A 248 -1.64 1.25 7.91
N PHE A 249 -1.21 0.50 8.93
CA PHE A 249 0.00 0.83 9.68
C PHE A 249 1.26 0.72 8.84
N THR A 250 1.34 -0.25 7.93
CA THR A 250 2.43 -0.37 6.95
C THR A 250 2.53 0.86 6.06
N LEU A 251 1.39 1.30 5.51
CA LEU A 251 1.34 2.52 4.67
C LEU A 251 1.77 3.75 5.45
N TRP A 252 1.26 3.92 6.68
CA TRP A 252 1.62 5.02 7.55
C TRP A 252 3.11 5.01 7.93
N LEU A 253 3.67 3.86 8.35
CA LEU A 253 5.10 3.72 8.66
C LEU A 253 5.99 4.07 7.46
N ASN A 254 5.66 3.54 6.28
CA ASN A 254 6.40 3.81 5.04
C ASN A 254 6.32 5.28 4.62
N SER A 255 5.23 5.98 4.95
CA SER A 255 5.08 7.40 4.67
C SER A 255 6.07 8.29 5.43
N MET A 256 6.59 7.80 6.57
CA MET A 256 7.61 8.49 7.38
C MET A 256 9.05 8.19 6.91
N ASP A 257 9.20 7.45 5.80
CA ASP A 257 10.47 7.06 5.19
C ASP A 257 11.36 6.21 6.12
N VAL A 258 10.77 5.26 6.84
CA VAL A 258 11.51 4.27 7.63
C VAL A 258 12.37 3.37 6.72
N LYS A 259 13.51 2.92 7.23
CA LYS A 259 14.49 2.08 6.51
C LYS A 259 14.80 0.79 7.29
N PRO A 260 14.65 -0.40 6.68
CA PRO A 260 14.06 -0.65 5.36
C PRO A 260 12.56 -0.30 5.34
N ALA A 261 11.99 -0.22 4.13
CA ALA A 261 10.54 -0.08 3.98
C ALA A 261 9.85 -1.35 4.50
N VAL A 262 8.72 -1.18 5.17
CA VAL A 262 7.88 -2.26 5.69
C VAL A 262 7.14 -2.92 4.52
N VAL A 263 7.29 -4.23 4.40
CA VAL A 263 6.61 -5.10 3.44
C VAL A 263 5.77 -6.13 4.18
N SER A 264 6.36 -6.83 5.16
CA SER A 264 5.67 -7.75 6.07
C SER A 264 5.60 -7.12 7.45
N PHE A 265 4.44 -6.56 7.80
CA PHE A 265 4.24 -5.80 9.04
C PHE A 265 4.69 -6.58 10.30
N PHE A 266 4.33 -7.85 10.40
CA PHE A 266 4.60 -8.66 11.58
C PHE A 266 6.05 -9.19 11.65
N ASP A 267 6.82 -9.15 10.56
CA ASP A 267 8.22 -9.58 10.57
C ASP A 267 9.21 -8.43 10.56
N ASP A 268 8.96 -7.41 9.75
CA ASP A 268 9.89 -6.30 9.58
C ASP A 268 10.01 -5.47 10.87
N LEU A 269 9.05 -5.60 11.80
CA LEU A 269 9.07 -4.94 13.11
C LEU A 269 9.78 -5.76 14.21
N LYS A 270 10.09 -7.04 13.99
CA LYS A 270 10.62 -7.95 15.02
C LYS A 270 11.95 -7.50 15.63
N ASP A 271 12.78 -6.80 14.85
CA ASP A 271 14.08 -6.32 15.35
C ASP A 271 14.02 -4.97 16.10
N GLY A 272 12.82 -4.37 16.16
CA GLY A 272 12.54 -3.10 16.81
C GLY A 272 13.10 -1.86 16.11
N THR A 273 13.93 -1.99 15.07
CA THR A 273 14.62 -0.85 14.45
C THR A 273 13.66 0.11 13.74
N ILE A 274 12.64 -0.43 13.06
CA ILE A 274 11.60 0.37 12.40
C ILE A 274 10.72 1.09 13.44
N LEU A 275 10.36 0.42 14.54
CA LEU A 275 9.60 1.03 15.63
C LEU A 275 10.36 2.21 16.24
N LEU A 276 11.66 2.04 16.49
CA LEU A 276 12.52 3.10 17.02
C LEU A 276 12.66 4.27 16.02
N GLN A 277 12.80 4.00 14.73
CA GLN A 277 12.77 5.06 13.71
C GLN A 277 11.43 5.81 13.74
N ALA A 278 10.31 5.11 13.81
CA ALA A 278 8.99 5.71 13.90
C ALA A 278 8.84 6.57 15.17
N TYR A 279 9.36 6.12 16.32
CA TYR A 279 9.41 6.93 17.54
C TYR A 279 10.15 8.24 17.35
N ASP A 280 11.34 8.22 16.75
CA ASP A 280 12.15 9.42 16.54
C ASP A 280 11.55 10.36 15.48
N LYS A 281 10.73 9.84 14.56
CA LYS A 281 9.95 10.64 13.59
C LYS A 281 8.74 11.32 14.24
N VAL A 282 7.98 10.57 15.04
CA VAL A 282 6.75 11.07 15.69
C VAL A 282 7.07 11.95 16.90
N ILE A 283 8.14 11.62 17.62
CA ILE A 283 8.63 12.32 18.82
C ILE A 283 10.13 12.56 18.62
N PRO A 284 10.51 13.68 17.96
CA PRO A 284 11.90 13.99 17.68
C PRO A 284 12.80 13.98 18.92
N GLY A 285 13.90 13.23 18.85
CA GLY A 285 14.87 13.11 19.95
C GLY A 285 14.45 12.13 21.05
N SER A 286 13.39 11.35 20.85
CA SER A 286 12.96 10.34 21.82
C SER A 286 13.91 9.13 21.89
N VAL A 287 14.65 8.86 20.82
CA VAL A 287 15.51 7.67 20.72
C VAL A 287 16.99 8.02 20.94
N ASN A 288 17.59 7.38 21.94
CA ASN A 288 19.03 7.35 22.12
C ASN A 288 19.63 6.22 21.27
N TRP A 289 20.03 6.56 20.06
CA TRP A 289 20.62 5.63 19.08
C TRP A 289 21.89 4.92 19.53
N ARG A 290 22.52 5.34 20.64
CA ARG A 290 23.68 4.62 21.22
C ARG A 290 23.28 3.31 21.89
N HIS A 291 22.03 3.16 22.31
CA HIS A 291 21.51 1.96 22.96
C HIS A 291 20.83 1.00 21.97
N VAL A 292 20.79 1.36 20.68
CA VAL A 292 20.09 0.60 19.65
C VAL A 292 21.04 -0.37 18.96
N ASN A 293 20.71 -1.65 18.99
CA ASN A 293 21.40 -2.67 18.23
C ASN A 293 21.09 -2.50 16.73
N LYS A 294 22.14 -2.53 15.90
CA LYS A 294 22.01 -2.43 14.45
C LYS A 294 22.04 -3.81 13.79
N PRO A 295 21.28 -4.03 12.71
CA PRO A 295 21.38 -5.23 11.90
C PRO A 295 22.82 -5.43 11.37
N PRO A 296 23.28 -6.67 11.17
CA PRO A 296 24.58 -6.95 10.56
C PRO A 296 24.67 -6.36 9.14
N ALA A 297 25.82 -5.79 8.78
CA ALA A 297 26.03 -5.16 7.47
C ALA A 297 25.85 -6.13 6.27
N ASN A 298 26.03 -7.44 6.50
CA ASN A 298 25.96 -8.49 5.48
C ASN A 298 24.67 -9.33 5.53
N ALA A 299 23.64 -8.88 6.25
CA ALA A 299 22.43 -9.67 6.47
C ALA A 299 21.58 -9.93 5.21
N ALA A 300 21.80 -9.17 4.12
CA ALA A 300 21.05 -9.29 2.87
C ALA A 300 21.27 -10.63 2.11
N SER A 301 22.11 -11.53 2.61
CA SER A 301 22.53 -12.75 1.89
C SER A 301 22.44 -14.05 2.69
N GLN A 302 21.87 -14.05 3.89
CA GLN A 302 21.70 -15.29 4.66
C GLN A 302 20.33 -15.29 5.35
N THR A 303 19.34 -15.88 4.70
CA THR A 303 18.29 -16.59 5.42
C THR A 303 19.02 -17.66 6.24
N GLN A 304 19.20 -17.43 7.54
CA GLN A 304 19.56 -18.50 8.45
C GLN A 304 18.37 -19.46 8.43
N GLN A 305 18.42 -20.48 7.56
CA GLN A 305 17.53 -21.62 7.63
C GLN A 305 17.96 -22.42 8.85
N THR A 306 17.06 -22.50 9.84
CA THR A 306 17.20 -23.48 10.92
C THR A 306 16.67 -24.80 10.36
N ASP A 307 17.45 -25.87 10.46
CA ASP A 307 16.97 -27.21 10.09
C ASP A 307 15.92 -27.74 11.10
N ASP A 308 15.75 -27.03 12.22
CA ASP A 308 14.73 -27.28 13.23
C ASP A 308 13.48 -26.40 12.97
N PRO A 309 12.32 -27.01 12.60
CA PRO A 309 11.06 -26.30 12.42
C PRO A 309 10.59 -25.57 13.67
N ASP A 310 10.93 -26.08 14.86
CA ASP A 310 10.55 -25.48 16.13
C ASP A 310 11.37 -24.22 16.45
N GLU A 311 12.49 -23.98 15.75
CA GLU A 311 13.33 -22.78 15.91
C GLU A 311 13.11 -21.71 14.83
N ALA A 312 12.27 -22.00 13.82
CA ALA A 312 12.05 -21.08 12.69
C ALA A 312 11.52 -19.69 13.13
N TYR A 313 10.79 -19.63 14.26
CA TYR A 313 10.29 -18.36 14.83
C TYR A 313 11.40 -17.45 15.37
N LEU A 314 12.61 -17.99 15.65
CA LEU A 314 13.77 -17.24 16.13
C LEU A 314 14.47 -16.45 15.02
N VAL A 315 14.16 -16.75 13.74
CA VAL A 315 14.82 -16.12 12.60
C VAL A 315 14.23 -14.74 12.35
N ILE A 316 15.05 -13.72 12.57
CA ILE A 316 14.71 -12.33 12.31
C ILE A 316 15.23 -11.96 10.93
N LYS A 317 14.35 -11.44 10.06
CA LYS A 317 14.65 -11.13 8.67
C LYS A 317 15.88 -10.22 8.48
N SER A 318 16.16 -9.33 9.44
CA SER A 318 17.34 -8.47 9.41
C SER A 318 18.65 -9.16 9.78
N GLY A 319 18.63 -10.46 10.10
CA GLY A 319 19.79 -11.22 10.58
C GLY A 319 20.23 -10.85 12.00
N MET A 320 19.46 -10.02 12.71
CA MET A 320 19.74 -9.66 14.09
C MET A 320 19.45 -10.84 15.01
N GLY A 321 20.39 -11.20 15.88
CA GLY A 321 20.14 -12.24 16.88
C GLY A 321 19.01 -11.84 17.82
N ARG A 322 18.12 -12.79 18.16
CA ARG A 322 16.89 -12.53 18.94
C ARG A 322 17.12 -11.73 20.22
N PHE A 323 18.19 -12.02 20.97
CA PHE A 323 18.49 -11.27 22.20
C PHE A 323 18.65 -9.76 21.96
N LYS A 324 19.38 -9.36 20.90
CA LYS A 324 19.56 -7.94 20.52
C LYS A 324 18.28 -7.28 20.04
N ALA A 325 17.44 -8.05 19.34
CA ALA A 325 16.13 -7.60 18.91
C ALA A 325 15.19 -7.38 20.10
N VAL A 326 15.20 -8.29 21.08
CA VAL A 326 14.46 -8.13 22.35
C VAL A 326 14.93 -6.89 23.12
N GLU A 327 16.24 -6.59 23.14
CA GLU A 327 16.73 -5.33 23.73
C GLU A 327 16.16 -4.09 23.03
N ASN A 328 16.14 -4.08 21.68
CA ASN A 328 15.57 -2.99 20.90
C ASN A 328 14.07 -2.83 21.13
N THR A 329 13.30 -3.93 21.11
CA THR A 329 11.85 -3.90 21.28
C THR A 329 11.46 -3.61 22.73
N ASN A 330 12.23 -4.05 23.73
CA ASN A 330 12.07 -3.61 25.11
C ASN A 330 12.29 -2.10 25.23
N TYR A 331 13.31 -1.56 24.56
CA TYR A 331 13.53 -0.12 24.53
C TYR A 331 12.35 0.62 23.87
N ALA A 332 11.81 0.11 22.76
CA ALA A 332 10.62 0.68 22.13
C ALA A 332 9.40 0.69 23.09
N VAL A 333 9.15 -0.42 23.81
CA VAL A 333 8.06 -0.51 24.80
C VAL A 333 8.29 0.48 25.96
N GLU A 334 9.52 0.60 26.44
CA GLU A 334 9.89 1.55 27.50
C GLU A 334 9.65 3.00 27.06
N LEU A 335 10.03 3.37 25.83
CA LEU A 335 9.72 4.68 25.25
C LEU A 335 8.22 4.93 25.20
N GLY A 336 7.43 3.93 24.80
CA GLY A 336 5.97 4.03 24.83
C GLY A 336 5.42 4.30 26.23
N LYS A 337 5.89 3.57 27.24
CA LYS A 337 5.50 3.78 28.65
C LYS A 337 5.87 5.18 29.15
N GLN A 338 7.07 5.66 28.84
CA GLN A 338 7.53 7.01 29.19
C GLN A 338 6.65 8.10 28.53
N ASN A 339 6.12 7.80 27.33
CA ASN A 339 5.19 8.65 26.61
C ASN A 339 3.70 8.36 26.92
N ARG A 340 3.43 7.65 28.03
CA ARG A 340 2.08 7.34 28.55
C ARG A 340 1.20 6.50 27.63
N PHE A 341 1.80 5.69 26.77
CA PHE A 341 1.04 4.75 25.95
C PHE A 341 0.42 3.67 26.83
N SER A 342 -0.79 3.24 26.48
CA SER A 342 -1.43 2.11 27.16
C SER A 342 -0.86 0.79 26.61
N LEU A 343 0.23 0.33 27.22
CA LEU A 343 0.96 -0.90 26.85
C LEU A 343 0.87 -1.97 27.94
N VAL A 344 -0.28 -2.06 28.61
CA VAL A 344 -0.51 -3.04 29.69
C VAL A 344 -0.43 -4.44 29.10
N GLY A 345 0.47 -5.27 29.64
CA GLY A 345 0.67 -6.64 29.18
C GLY A 345 1.49 -6.78 27.90
N ILE A 346 2.11 -5.70 27.38
CA ILE A 346 3.03 -5.77 26.23
C ILE A 346 4.48 -5.72 26.73
N GLN A 347 5.29 -6.68 26.27
CA GLN A 347 6.73 -6.80 26.48
C GLN A 347 7.48 -6.75 25.14
N GLY A 348 8.78 -6.48 25.15
CA GLY A 348 9.58 -6.47 23.92
C GLY A 348 9.64 -7.83 23.24
N ALA A 349 9.65 -8.91 24.03
CA ALA A 349 9.61 -10.28 23.51
C ALA A 349 8.36 -10.53 22.64
N ASP A 350 7.19 -10.04 23.05
CA ASP A 350 5.95 -10.19 22.27
C ASP A 350 6.08 -9.62 20.85
N ILE A 351 6.74 -8.47 20.72
CA ILE A 351 6.97 -7.82 19.43
C ILE A 351 8.02 -8.59 18.63
N THR A 352 9.09 -9.04 19.29
CA THR A 352 10.17 -9.79 18.65
C THR A 352 9.69 -11.13 18.11
N ASP A 353 8.76 -11.76 18.82
CA ASP A 353 8.15 -13.04 18.46
C ASP A 353 6.98 -12.87 17.47
N GLY A 354 6.63 -11.63 17.11
CA GLY A 354 5.62 -11.32 16.09
C GLY A 354 4.17 -11.49 16.56
N GLN A 355 3.89 -11.32 17.86
CA GLN A 355 2.53 -11.40 18.41
C GLN A 355 1.62 -10.35 17.77
N ARG A 356 0.68 -10.79 16.93
CA ARG A 356 -0.11 -9.92 16.04
C ARG A 356 -0.85 -8.80 16.77
N THR A 357 -1.71 -9.17 17.73
CA THR A 357 -2.54 -8.21 18.50
C THR A 357 -1.71 -7.19 19.26
N LEU A 358 -0.60 -7.62 19.86
CA LEU A 358 0.27 -6.76 20.66
C LEU A 358 1.09 -5.82 19.78
N THR A 359 1.54 -6.30 18.62
CA THR A 359 2.24 -5.49 17.61
C THR A 359 1.32 -4.41 17.02
N LEU A 360 0.09 -4.78 16.64
CA LEU A 360 -0.93 -3.82 16.19
C LEU A 360 -1.24 -2.79 17.28
N GLY A 361 -1.40 -3.23 18.53
CA GLY A 361 -1.64 -2.35 19.67
C GLY A 361 -0.52 -1.34 19.91
N MET A 362 0.74 -1.77 19.79
CA MET A 362 1.92 -0.92 19.93
C MET A 362 1.96 0.16 18.84
N VAL A 363 1.81 -0.22 17.58
CA VAL A 363 1.87 0.70 16.45
C VAL A 363 0.68 1.66 16.45
N TRP A 364 -0.50 1.18 16.84
CA TRP A 364 -1.69 2.03 17.04
C TRP A 364 -1.43 3.15 18.05
N GLN A 365 -0.81 2.87 19.19
CA GLN A 365 -0.52 3.91 20.20
C GLN A 365 0.41 4.98 19.64
N LEU A 366 1.40 4.58 18.84
CA LEU A 366 2.32 5.52 18.19
C LEU A 366 1.63 6.37 17.11
N MET A 367 0.81 5.75 16.25
CA MET A 367 0.01 6.47 15.25
C MET A 367 -0.99 7.43 15.90
N ARG A 368 -1.63 7.01 17.00
CA ARG A 368 -2.50 7.87 17.80
C ARG A 368 -1.75 9.07 18.36
N ARG A 369 -0.53 8.88 18.86
CA ARG A 369 0.33 9.96 19.33
C ARG A 369 0.69 10.93 18.22
N ASP A 370 0.99 10.43 17.02
CA ASP A 370 1.23 11.26 15.83
C ASP A 370 0.04 12.18 15.54
N ILE A 371 -1.18 11.62 15.51
CA ILE A 371 -2.41 12.41 15.35
C ILE A 371 -2.52 13.48 16.44
N THR A 372 -2.37 13.11 17.72
CA THR A 372 -2.44 14.09 18.82
C THR A 372 -1.37 15.18 18.69
N ASN A 373 -0.15 14.85 18.24
CA ASN A 373 0.91 15.82 18.01
C ASN A 373 0.54 16.79 16.88
N THR A 374 -0.03 16.31 15.78
CA THR A 374 -0.50 17.18 14.68
C THR A 374 -1.62 18.11 15.11
N LEU A 375 -2.40 17.75 16.13
CA LEU A 375 -3.48 18.56 16.70
C LEU A 375 -3.05 19.39 17.92
N SER A 376 -1.75 19.44 18.24
CA SER A 376 -1.25 20.11 19.45
C SER A 376 -1.52 21.61 19.47
N GLU A 377 -1.34 22.31 18.34
CA GLU A 377 -1.66 23.75 18.23
C GLU A 377 -3.15 24.02 18.44
N LEU A 378 -4.02 23.12 17.94
CA LEU A 378 -5.45 23.19 18.18
C LEU A 378 -5.78 22.94 19.65
N ALA A 379 -5.14 21.96 20.28
CA ALA A 379 -5.28 21.70 21.71
C ALA A 379 -4.94 22.94 22.55
N GLN A 380 -3.81 23.59 22.24
CA GLN A 380 -3.37 24.81 22.92
C GLN A 380 -4.40 25.94 22.78
N ARG A 381 -4.94 26.17 21.57
CA ARG A 381 -6.00 27.17 21.34
C ARG A 381 -7.28 26.87 22.11
N MET A 382 -7.59 25.59 22.29
CA MET A 382 -8.73 25.14 23.11
C MET A 382 -8.43 25.12 24.62
N GLY A 383 -7.22 25.53 25.06
CA GLY A 383 -6.81 25.49 26.46
C GLY A 383 -6.65 24.07 27.01
N LYS A 384 -6.43 23.08 26.14
CA LYS A 384 -6.29 21.67 26.48
C LYS A 384 -4.84 21.21 26.33
N ARG A 385 -4.45 20.25 27.15
CA ARG A 385 -3.14 19.58 27.05
C ARG A 385 -3.04 18.72 25.78
N GLU A 386 -4.12 18.02 25.46
CA GLU A 386 -4.22 17.12 24.31
C GLU A 386 -5.68 16.99 23.88
N ILE A 387 -5.90 16.66 22.60
CA ILE A 387 -7.24 16.37 22.06
C ILE A 387 -7.61 14.93 22.40
N SER A 388 -8.74 14.74 23.08
CA SER A 388 -9.32 13.43 23.39
C SER A 388 -10.35 12.98 22.34
N ASP A 389 -10.74 11.71 22.34
CA ASP A 389 -11.78 11.19 21.42
C ASP A 389 -13.11 11.94 21.60
N SER A 390 -13.45 12.32 22.83
CA SER A 390 -14.64 13.13 23.13
C SER A 390 -14.57 14.50 22.46
N ASP A 391 -13.39 15.12 22.45
CA ASP A 391 -13.17 16.42 21.81
C ASP A 391 -13.29 16.31 20.29
N MET A 392 -12.77 15.22 19.70
CA MET A 392 -12.91 14.95 18.27
C MET A 392 -14.37 14.71 17.87
N VAL A 393 -15.14 14.00 18.70
CA VAL A 393 -16.59 13.79 18.50
C VAL A 393 -17.34 15.12 18.58
N GLN A 394 -17.04 15.95 19.58
CA GLN A 394 -17.63 17.29 19.71
C GLN A 394 -17.30 18.18 18.50
N TRP A 395 -16.05 18.15 18.04
CA TRP A 395 -15.62 18.88 16.86
C TRP A 395 -16.35 18.39 15.60
N ALA A 396 -16.43 17.08 15.38
CA ALA A 396 -17.10 16.49 14.23
C ALA A 396 -18.59 16.85 14.21
N ASN A 397 -19.25 16.72 15.36
CA ASN A 397 -20.64 17.13 15.54
C ASN A 397 -20.83 18.63 15.28
N GLY A 398 -19.93 19.48 15.77
CA GLY A 398 -19.97 20.93 15.53
C GLY A 398 -19.75 21.30 14.06
N MET A 399 -18.87 20.60 13.34
CA MET A 399 -18.68 20.80 11.91
C MET A 399 -19.89 20.35 11.10
N SER A 400 -20.44 19.16 11.39
CA SER A 400 -21.67 18.66 10.77
C SER A 400 -22.83 19.67 10.85
N GLN A 401 -22.95 20.40 11.97
CA GLN A 401 -23.99 21.44 12.12
C GLN A 401 -23.81 22.67 11.22
N LYS A 402 -22.57 22.96 10.78
CA LYS A 402 -22.27 24.05 9.84
C LYS A 402 -22.54 23.68 8.38
N GLY A 403 -22.63 22.38 8.09
CA GLY A 403 -22.86 21.86 6.74
C GLY A 403 -24.28 22.12 6.24
N SER A 404 -24.47 21.93 4.94
CA SER A 404 -25.77 22.09 4.27
C SER A 404 -26.64 20.82 4.30
N GLY A 405 -26.12 19.72 4.86
CA GLY A 405 -26.80 18.42 4.89
C GLY A 405 -27.78 18.21 6.06
N ASN A 406 -27.98 16.94 6.40
CA ASN A 406 -28.93 16.49 7.42
C ASN A 406 -28.47 16.76 8.86
N LYS A 407 -27.28 17.37 9.04
CA LYS A 407 -26.72 17.78 10.33
C LYS A 407 -26.64 16.63 11.33
N SER A 408 -26.14 15.49 10.85
CA SER A 408 -26.01 14.26 11.63
C SER A 408 -25.19 14.48 12.91
N GLN A 409 -25.49 13.72 13.96
CA GLN A 409 -24.74 13.73 15.22
C GLN A 409 -24.35 12.30 15.59
N ILE A 410 -23.11 12.13 16.02
CA ILE A 410 -22.58 10.85 16.51
C ILE A 410 -22.33 10.93 18.01
N ARG A 411 -22.58 9.83 18.73
CA ARG A 411 -22.29 9.76 20.18
C ARG A 411 -20.84 9.38 20.48
N SER A 412 -20.24 8.59 19.61
CA SER A 412 -18.86 8.12 19.70
C SER A 412 -18.38 7.58 18.35
N PHE A 413 -17.10 7.24 18.23
CA PHE A 413 -16.58 6.54 17.04
C PHE A 413 -17.01 5.06 16.92
N LYS A 414 -17.87 4.58 17.84
CA LYS A 414 -18.53 3.28 17.79
C LYS A 414 -20.01 3.37 17.39
N ASP A 415 -20.46 4.56 16.99
CA ASP A 415 -21.84 4.80 16.59
C ASP A 415 -22.12 4.21 15.20
N ASN A 416 -23.03 3.23 15.11
CA ASN A 416 -23.33 2.50 13.85
C ASN A 416 -23.78 3.41 12.71
N SER A 417 -24.26 4.63 12.99
CA SER A 417 -24.61 5.60 11.94
C SER A 417 -23.40 5.99 11.07
N LEU A 418 -22.18 5.88 11.58
CA LEU A 418 -20.95 6.12 10.83
C LEU A 418 -20.79 5.17 9.64
N ALA A 419 -21.32 3.96 9.72
CA ALA A 419 -21.27 2.98 8.63
C ALA A 419 -21.99 3.45 7.36
N THR A 420 -22.91 4.42 7.48
CA THR A 420 -23.61 5.02 6.33
C THR A 420 -22.74 5.97 5.51
N GLY A 421 -21.60 6.42 6.06
CA GLY A 421 -20.76 7.47 5.48
C GLY A 421 -21.36 8.88 5.56
N ILE A 422 -22.66 9.03 5.79
CA ILE A 422 -23.37 10.32 5.82
C ILE A 422 -22.83 11.26 6.90
N PRO A 423 -22.60 10.82 8.17
CA PRO A 423 -22.04 11.73 9.17
C PRO A 423 -20.66 12.29 8.78
N LEU A 424 -19.84 11.51 8.06
CA LEU A 424 -18.53 11.95 7.59
C LEU A 424 -18.67 12.97 6.45
N LEU A 425 -19.63 12.77 5.54
CA LEU A 425 -19.96 13.73 4.49
C LEU A 425 -20.50 15.04 5.07
N ASP A 426 -21.32 14.99 6.13
CA ASP A 426 -21.81 16.19 6.82
C ASP A 426 -20.66 16.98 7.47
N VAL A 427 -19.68 16.31 8.08
CA VAL A 427 -18.46 16.96 8.59
C VAL A 427 -17.71 17.68 7.47
N LEU A 428 -17.51 17.01 6.33
CA LEU A 428 -16.82 17.59 5.15
C LEU A 428 -17.59 18.77 4.56
N SER A 429 -18.92 18.69 4.52
CA SER A 429 -19.78 19.81 4.12
C SER A 429 -19.64 21.00 5.07
N GLY A 430 -19.50 20.74 6.37
CA GLY A 430 -19.22 21.76 7.38
C GLY A 430 -17.88 22.46 7.22
N MET A 431 -16.85 21.72 6.78
CA MET A 431 -15.52 22.28 6.47
C MET A 431 -15.55 23.13 5.20
N LYS A 432 -16.17 22.61 4.13
CA LYS A 432 -16.30 23.31 2.86
C LYS A 432 -17.53 22.84 2.09
N SER A 433 -18.63 23.55 2.25
CA SER A 433 -19.96 23.18 1.71
C SER A 433 -19.97 22.92 0.21
N SER A 434 -19.17 23.67 -0.57
CA SER A 434 -19.07 23.51 -2.03
C SER A 434 -18.51 22.17 -2.49
N TYR A 435 -17.90 21.36 -1.61
CA TYR A 435 -17.30 20.07 -2.00
C TYR A 435 -18.26 18.89 -1.88
N VAL A 436 -19.35 19.02 -1.12
CA VAL A 436 -20.32 17.95 -0.92
C VAL A 436 -21.58 18.30 -1.70
N ASP A 437 -21.75 17.63 -2.85
CA ASP A 437 -23.00 17.67 -3.59
C ASP A 437 -23.92 16.56 -3.07
N TYR A 438 -24.95 16.95 -2.31
CA TYR A 438 -25.89 15.99 -1.70
C TYR A 438 -26.77 15.27 -2.73
N GLU A 439 -26.83 15.71 -3.99
CA GLU A 439 -27.44 14.93 -5.07
C GLU A 439 -26.65 13.65 -5.38
N LEU A 440 -25.37 13.60 -5.00
CA LEU A 440 -24.47 12.46 -5.20
C LEU A 440 -24.38 11.54 -3.98
N VAL A 441 -24.97 11.94 -2.85
CA VAL A 441 -24.96 11.21 -1.59
C VAL A 441 -26.12 10.22 -1.57
N ALA A 442 -25.80 8.94 -1.42
CA ALA A 442 -26.80 7.89 -1.36
C ALA A 442 -27.47 7.82 0.03
N PRO A 443 -28.68 7.26 0.15
CA PRO A 443 -29.37 7.12 1.43
C PRO A 443 -28.63 6.26 2.48
N GLY A 444 -27.76 5.34 2.05
CA GLY A 444 -26.96 4.50 2.95
C GLY A 444 -27.73 3.32 3.56
N ASN A 445 -28.82 2.89 2.91
CA ASN A 445 -29.66 1.78 3.35
C ASN A 445 -29.07 0.42 2.96
N THR A 446 -28.39 0.34 1.82
CA THR A 446 -27.75 -0.88 1.32
C THR A 446 -26.23 -0.81 1.48
N ASP A 447 -25.55 -1.96 1.48
CA ASP A 447 -24.09 -1.98 1.64
C ASP A 447 -23.34 -1.32 0.48
N ASP A 448 -23.89 -1.39 -0.74
CA ASP A 448 -23.36 -0.64 -1.89
C ASP A 448 -23.51 0.88 -1.69
N GLU A 449 -24.68 1.35 -1.24
CA GLU A 449 -24.88 2.79 -0.97
C GLU A 449 -23.93 3.31 0.12
N LYS A 450 -23.74 2.53 1.20
CA LYS A 450 -22.78 2.84 2.26
C LYS A 450 -21.36 2.91 1.71
N TYR A 451 -21.00 1.95 0.86
CA TYR A 451 -19.69 1.90 0.21
C TYR A 451 -19.45 3.13 -0.67
N GLN A 452 -20.42 3.49 -1.53
CA GLN A 452 -20.32 4.68 -2.38
C GLN A 452 -20.19 5.97 -1.56
N ASN A 453 -20.92 6.09 -0.45
CA ASN A 453 -20.80 7.25 0.44
C ASN A 453 -19.42 7.31 1.12
N ALA A 454 -18.90 6.18 1.59
CA ALA A 454 -17.58 6.10 2.20
C ALA A 454 -16.47 6.46 1.20
N LYS A 455 -16.54 5.93 -0.03
CA LYS A 455 -15.64 6.25 -1.14
C LYS A 455 -15.66 7.74 -1.50
N LEU A 456 -16.86 8.32 -1.56
CA LEU A 456 -17.05 9.76 -1.78
C LEU A 456 -16.40 10.58 -0.66
N ALA A 457 -16.66 10.23 0.60
CA ALA A 457 -16.09 10.93 1.76
C ALA A 457 -14.55 10.92 1.76
N ILE A 458 -13.94 9.76 1.48
CA ILE A 458 -12.47 9.63 1.37
C ILE A 458 -11.93 10.53 0.27
N SER A 459 -12.57 10.52 -0.90
CA SER A 459 -12.09 11.30 -2.05
C SER A 459 -12.22 12.81 -1.83
N ILE A 460 -13.29 13.26 -1.16
CA ILE A 460 -13.47 14.67 -0.75
C ILE A 460 -12.43 15.05 0.31
N ALA A 461 -12.17 14.19 1.31
CA ALA A 461 -11.15 14.43 2.31
C ALA A 461 -9.77 14.64 1.67
N ARG A 462 -9.40 13.79 0.71
CA ARG A 462 -8.17 13.93 -0.08
C ARG A 462 -8.14 15.20 -0.93
N LYS A 463 -9.28 15.63 -1.48
CA LYS A 463 -9.41 16.93 -2.19
C LYS A 463 -9.09 18.12 -1.29
N ILE A 464 -9.43 18.04 -0.01
CA ILE A 464 -9.11 19.05 1.01
C ILE A 464 -7.62 18.98 1.42
N GLY A 465 -6.88 17.95 1.00
CA GLY A 465 -5.48 17.73 1.35
C GLY A 465 -5.30 16.95 2.66
N ALA A 466 -6.33 16.22 3.12
CA ALA A 466 -6.20 15.32 4.25
C ALA A 466 -5.55 13.99 3.81
N THR A 467 -4.54 13.53 4.55
CA THR A 467 -3.90 12.24 4.34
C THR A 467 -4.77 11.13 4.91
N ILE A 468 -5.41 10.32 4.06
CA ILE A 468 -6.34 9.26 4.47
C ILE A 468 -5.78 7.88 4.10
N TRP A 469 -5.56 7.05 5.12
CA TRP A 469 -5.02 5.70 4.99
C TRP A 469 -6.07 4.59 4.94
N LEU A 470 -7.27 4.85 5.46
CA LEU A 470 -8.35 3.87 5.48
C LEU A 470 -9.04 3.75 4.11
N VAL A 471 -9.68 2.61 3.88
CA VAL A 471 -10.48 2.31 2.68
C VAL A 471 -11.98 2.36 2.97
N PRO A 472 -12.88 2.42 1.97
CA PRO A 472 -14.32 2.52 2.20
C PRO A 472 -14.86 1.42 3.14
N GLU A 473 -14.34 0.20 3.04
CA GLU A 473 -14.72 -0.95 3.86
C GLU A 473 -14.39 -0.77 5.35
N ASP A 474 -13.46 0.13 5.70
CA ASP A 474 -13.14 0.43 7.10
C ASP A 474 -14.23 1.28 7.75
N ILE A 475 -14.88 2.14 6.97
CA ILE A 475 -16.03 2.92 7.41
C ILE A 475 -17.25 2.01 7.50
N THR A 476 -17.55 1.24 6.46
CA THR A 476 -18.76 0.41 6.41
C THR A 476 -18.75 -0.73 7.43
N THR A 477 -17.57 -1.28 7.76
CA THR A 477 -17.41 -2.30 8.82
C THR A 477 -17.09 -1.72 10.20
N MET A 478 -17.20 -0.40 10.39
CA MET A 478 -17.09 0.27 11.70
C MET A 478 -15.74 0.07 12.41
N ARG A 479 -14.63 0.19 11.68
CA ARG A 479 -13.27 0.16 12.24
C ARG A 479 -12.96 1.46 12.98
N SER A 480 -13.46 1.57 14.20
CA SER A 480 -13.44 2.80 15.02
C SER A 480 -12.06 3.46 15.15
N ARG A 481 -10.98 2.69 15.32
CA ARG A 481 -9.60 3.21 15.35
C ARG A 481 -9.23 3.94 14.07
N LEU A 482 -9.56 3.35 12.92
CA LEU A 482 -9.29 3.95 11.62
C LEU A 482 -10.17 5.19 11.40
N ILE A 483 -11.44 5.15 11.78
CA ILE A 483 -12.34 6.33 11.71
C ILE A 483 -11.81 7.50 12.56
N VAL A 484 -11.22 7.23 13.73
CA VAL A 484 -10.53 8.27 14.53
C VAL A 484 -9.41 8.91 13.72
N THR A 485 -8.59 8.12 13.01
CA THR A 485 -7.51 8.67 12.18
C THR A 485 -8.03 9.56 11.04
N PHE A 486 -9.18 9.21 10.46
CA PHE A 486 -9.84 10.00 9.44
C PHE A 486 -10.26 11.37 9.98
N ILE A 487 -10.99 11.40 11.10
CA ILE A 487 -11.42 12.65 11.72
C ILE A 487 -10.23 13.49 12.18
N GLY A 488 -9.19 12.88 12.77
CA GLY A 488 -7.97 13.59 13.14
C GLY A 488 -7.29 14.26 11.95
N SER A 489 -7.26 13.57 10.81
CA SER A 489 -6.73 14.11 9.56
C SER A 489 -7.57 15.27 9.02
N LEU A 490 -8.91 15.18 9.13
CA LEU A 490 -9.80 16.29 8.78
C LEU A 490 -9.64 17.51 9.68
N MET A 491 -9.48 17.30 10.98
CA MET A 491 -9.20 18.37 11.94
C MET A 491 -7.92 19.12 11.56
N ASN A 492 -6.83 18.40 11.34
CA ASN A 492 -5.55 18.98 10.91
C ASN A 492 -5.67 19.72 9.56
N ALA A 493 -6.37 19.14 8.59
CA ALA A 493 -6.59 19.78 7.29
C ALA A 493 -7.43 21.06 7.42
N ASN A 494 -8.47 21.05 8.24
CA ASN A 494 -9.28 22.23 8.54
C ASN A 494 -8.44 23.37 9.13
N GLU A 495 -7.52 23.05 10.04
CA GLU A 495 -6.63 24.06 10.64
C GLU A 495 -5.68 24.69 9.61
N LYS A 496 -5.21 23.93 8.62
CA LYS A 496 -4.36 24.46 7.54
C LYS A 496 -5.11 25.32 6.52
N MET A 497 -6.44 25.24 6.49
CA MET A 497 -7.29 26.02 5.58
C MET A 497 -7.68 27.40 6.13
N GLN A 498 -7.65 27.57 7.45
CA GLN A 498 -7.94 28.83 8.13
C GLN A 498 -6.71 29.74 8.10
#